data_AF-C7S6T1-F1
#
_entry.id   AF-C7S6T1-F1
#
_cell.length_a   1.000
_cell.length_b   1.000
_cell.length_c   1.000
_cell.angle_alpha   90.00
_cell.angle_beta   90.00
_cell.angle_gamma   90.00
#
_symmetry.space_group_name_H-M   'P 1'
#
loop_
_entity.id
_entity.type
_entity.pdbx_description
1 polymer ?
#
loop_
_entity_poly.entity_id
_entity_poly.type
_entity_poly.pdbx_seq_one_letter_code
_entity_poly.pdbx_strand_id
1 'polypeptide(L)' 'SVDSMIPIGRGQRELIIGDRQTGKTAMAIDAVINQKGTGIKCVYVAIGQKASTIGNIVRKLEENGALAHT' A
#
# COMPACT_ATOMS: atom_id res chain seq x y z
N SER A 1 6.07 6.06 -12.15
CA SER A 1 7.53 6.30 -12.18
C SER A 1 8.30 5.17 -11.48
N VAL A 2 7.77 4.57 -10.40
CA VAL A 2 8.40 3.37 -9.79
C VAL A 2 8.43 2.22 -10.80
N ASP A 3 7.29 1.83 -11.38
CA ASP A 3 7.21 0.67 -12.30
C ASP A 3 8.12 0.77 -13.54
N SER A 4 8.50 1.99 -13.94
CA SER A 4 9.39 2.23 -15.08
C SER A 4 10.88 2.15 -14.74
N MET A 5 11.26 2.46 -13.50
CA MET A 5 12.67 2.50 -13.07
C MET A 5 13.05 1.29 -12.21
N ILE A 6 12.09 0.75 -11.44
CA ILE A 6 12.26 -0.35 -10.49
C ILE A 6 11.02 -1.24 -10.59
N PRO A 7 10.96 -2.17 -11.56
CA PRO A 7 9.84 -3.10 -11.69
C PRO A 7 9.85 -4.11 -10.53
N ILE A 8 8.66 -4.45 -10.01
CA ILE A 8 8.51 -5.42 -8.92
C ILE A 8 7.83 -6.68 -9.45
N GLY A 9 8.50 -7.83 -9.33
CA GLY A 9 7.97 -9.14 -9.72
C GLY A 9 7.15 -9.83 -8.62
N ARG A 10 6.31 -10.80 -9.00
CA ARG A 10 5.60 -11.66 -8.03
C ARG A 10 6.60 -12.53 -7.24
N GLY A 11 6.49 -12.53 -5.92
CA GLY A 11 7.40 -13.26 -5.03
C GLY A 11 8.70 -12.52 -4.69
N GLN A 12 8.95 -11.35 -5.30
CA GLN A 12 10.07 -10.48 -4.94
C GLN A 12 9.81 -9.78 -3.60
N ARG A 13 10.89 -9.47 -2.88
CA ARG A 13 10.86 -8.65 -1.66
C ARG A 13 11.54 -7.31 -1.96
N GLU A 14 10.77 -6.24 -1.97
CA GLU A 14 11.25 -4.89 -2.28
C GLU A 14 11.23 -4.00 -1.03
N LEU A 15 12.35 -3.36 -0.70
CA LEU A 15 12.47 -2.51 0.49
C LEU A 15 12.04 -1.07 0.17
N ILE A 16 11.10 -0.55 0.95
CA ILE A 16 10.72 0.86 0.92
C ILE A 16 11.38 1.58 2.10
N ILE A 17 12.41 2.39 1.86
CA ILE A 17 13.18 3.10 2.88
C ILE A 17 13.26 4.61 2.61
N GLY A 18 13.38 5.40 3.67
CA GLY A 18 13.55 6.85 3.60
C GLY A 18 13.11 7.55 4.89
N ASP A 19 13.40 8.85 4.99
CA ASP A 19 13.13 9.66 6.19
C ASP A 19 11.65 9.80 6.53
N ARG A 20 11.35 10.33 7.72
CA ARG A 20 9.96 10.55 8.14
C ARG A 20 9.24 11.44 7.11
N GLN A 21 7.96 11.16 6.85
CA GLN A 21 7.09 11.96 5.99
C GLN A 21 7.49 12.02 4.49
N THR A 22 8.31 11.09 3.99
CA THR A 22 8.69 10.99 2.56
C THR A 22 7.70 10.20 1.68
N GLY A 23 6.48 9.95 2.14
CA GLY A 23 5.45 9.27 1.33
C GLY A 23 5.51 7.74 1.30
N LYS A 24 6.34 7.09 2.14
CA LYS A 24 6.45 5.61 2.22
C LYS A 24 5.09 4.89 2.34
N THR A 25 4.23 5.37 3.25
CA THR A 25 2.90 4.79 3.44
C THR A 25 2.00 5.04 2.23
N ALA A 26 2.04 6.24 1.65
CA ALA A 26 1.23 6.56 0.47
C ALA A 26 1.56 5.60 -0.68
N MET A 27 2.85 5.40 -0.97
CA MET A 27 3.29 4.47 -2.01
C MET A 27 2.82 3.03 -1.78
N ALA A 28 2.87 2.54 -0.53
CA ALA A 28 2.38 1.20 -0.19
C ALA A 28 0.86 1.06 -0.37
N ILE A 29 0.09 2.09 0.01
CA ILE A 29 -1.37 2.09 -0.13
C ILE A 29 -1.78 2.20 -1.60
N ASP A 30 -1.11 3.04 -2.39
CA ASP A 30 -1.36 3.16 -3.83
C ASP A 30 -1.08 1.84 -4.55
N ALA A 31 -0.03 1.12 -4.14
CA ALA A 31 0.25 -0.21 -4.66
C ALA A 31 -0.90 -1.19 -4.40
N VAL A 32 -1.49 -1.17 -3.19
CA VAL A 32 -2.66 -2.00 -2.84
C VAL A 32 -3.90 -1.63 -3.67
N ILE A 33 -4.16 -0.33 -3.84
CA ILE A 33 -5.29 0.17 -4.63
C ILE A 33 -5.15 -0.26 -6.09
N ASN A 34 -3.94 -0.18 -6.66
CA ASN A 34 -3.68 -0.57 -8.04
C ASN A 34 -3.82 -2.07 -8.32
N GLN A 35 -3.88 -2.93 -7.29
CA GLN A 35 -4.18 -4.36 -7.47
C GLN A 35 -5.67 -4.68 -7.59
N LYS A 36 -6.55 -3.67 -7.55
CA LYS A 36 -7.98 -3.87 -7.74
C LYS A 36 -8.24 -4.53 -9.11
N GLY A 37 -8.91 -5.68 -9.09
CA GLY A 37 -9.26 -6.42 -10.31
C GLY A 37 -8.12 -7.21 -10.96
N THR A 38 -6.90 -7.22 -10.38
CA THR A 38 -5.76 -8.00 -10.92
C THR A 38 -5.72 -9.45 -10.41
N GLY A 39 -6.60 -9.78 -9.46
CA GLY A 39 -6.63 -11.09 -8.79
C GLY A 39 -5.59 -11.25 -7.67
N ILE A 40 -4.77 -10.23 -7.40
CA ILE A 40 -3.81 -10.24 -6.29
C ILE A 40 -4.52 -9.84 -5.00
N LYS A 41 -4.39 -10.67 -3.96
CA LYS A 41 -4.84 -10.35 -2.59
C LYS A 41 -3.75 -9.55 -1.89
N CYS A 42 -4.14 -8.46 -1.23
CA CYS A 42 -3.23 -7.59 -0.51
C CYS A 42 -3.35 -7.83 0.99
N VAL A 43 -2.32 -7.48 1.74
CA VAL A 43 -2.35 -7.47 3.21
C VAL A 43 -1.55 -6.26 3.66
N TYR A 44 -2.14 -5.40 4.50
CA TYR A 44 -1.45 -4.24 5.08
C TYR A 44 -1.36 -4.39 6.60
N VAL A 45 -0.14 -4.51 7.13
CA VAL A 45 0.12 -4.69 8.56
C VAL A 45 0.65 -3.39 9.17
N ALA A 46 -0.16 -2.73 9.99
CA ALA A 46 0.23 -1.53 10.71
C ALA A 46 0.87 -1.87 12.07
N ILE A 47 2.15 -1.56 12.26
CA ILE A 47 2.88 -1.83 13.50
C ILE A 47 3.19 -0.50 14.21
N GLY A 48 2.72 -0.36 15.45
CA GLY A 48 2.99 0.82 16.29
C GLY A 48 2.44 2.15 15.75
N GLN A 49 1.44 2.11 14.85
CA GLN A 49 0.85 3.30 14.25
C GLN A 49 -0.29 3.86 15.11
N LYS A 50 -0.53 5.17 15.00
CA LYS A 50 -1.68 5.82 15.66
C LYS A 50 -2.99 5.26 15.11
N ALA A 51 -3.95 5.01 15.99
CA ALA A 51 -5.28 4.51 15.61
C ALA A 51 -5.98 5.41 14.57
N SER A 52 -5.85 6.74 14.70
CA SER A 52 -6.40 7.69 13.72
C SER A 52 -5.76 7.56 12.34
N THR A 53 -4.47 7.26 12.26
CA THR A 53 -3.78 6.99 11.00
C THR A 53 -4.30 5.71 10.35
N ILE A 54 -4.53 4.66 11.14
CA ILE A 54 -5.11 3.39 10.65
C ILE A 54 -6.53 3.63 10.14
N GLY A 55 -7.37 4.36 10.89
CA GLY A 55 -8.72 4.70 10.47
C GLY A 55 -8.76 5.46 9.12
N ASN A 56 -7.84 6.41 8.93
CA ASN A 56 -7.71 7.11 7.66
C ASN A 56 -7.27 6.19 6.50
N ILE A 57 -6.42 5.20 6.76
CA ILE A 57 -6.00 4.22 5.75
C ILE A 57 -7.18 3.32 5.36
N VAL A 58 -7.90 2.77 6.35
CA VAL A 58 -9.07 1.91 6.10
C VAL A 58 -10.11 2.66 5.27
N ARG A 59 -10.41 3.91 5.64
CA ARG A 59 -11.32 4.77 4.88
C ARG A 59 -10.86 4.99 3.44
N LYS A 60 -9.58 5.28 3.22
CA LYS A 60 -9.04 5.44 1.85
C LYS A 60 -9.14 4.17 1.03
N LEU A 61 -8.86 3.01 1.62
CA LEU A 61 -9.00 1.72 0.94
C LEU A 61 -10.46 1.45 0.59
N GLU A 62 -11.39 1.79 1.47
CA GLU A 62 -12.83 1.65 1.23
C GLU A 62 -13.33 2.57 0.12
N GLU A 63 -12.97 3.86 0.15
CA GLU A 63 -13.35 4.85 -0.87
C GLU A 63 -12.86 4.45 -2.28
N ASN A 64 -11.71 3.78 -2.37
CA ASN A 64 -11.17 3.27 -3.65
C ASN A 64 -11.67 1.85 -3.99
N GLY A 65 -12.49 1.24 -3.13
CA GLY A 65 -13.00 -0.12 -3.28
C GLY A 65 -11.91 -1.18 -3.24
N ALA A 66 -10.82 -0.92 -2.52
CA ALA A 66 -9.69 -1.82 -2.33
C ALA A 66 -9.77 -2.63 -1.02
N LEU A 67 -10.62 -2.21 -0.08
CA LEU A 67 -10.78 -2.88 1.21
C LEU A 67 -11.30 -4.32 1.08
N ALA A 68 -12.07 -4.64 0.04
CA ALA A 68 -12.64 -5.99 -0.14
C ALA A 68 -11.59 -7.04 -0.57
N HIS A 69 -10.42 -6.63 -1.07
CA HIS A 69 -9.34 -7.53 -1.50
C HIS A 69 -8.06 -7.41 -0.66
N THR A 70 -8.12 -6.63 0.42
CA THR A 70 -7.03 -6.35 1.35
C THR A 70 -7.38 -6.84 2.75
#